data_AF-A0A382F1U4-F1
#
_entry.id   AF-A0A382F1U4-F1
#
_cell.length_a   1.000
_cell.length_b   1.000
_cell.length_c   1.000
_cell.angle_alpha   90.00
_cell.angle_beta   90.00
_cell.angle_gamma   90.00
#
_symmetry.space_group_name_H-M   'P 1'
#
loop_
_entity.id
_entity.type
_entity.pdbx_description
1 polymer ?
#
loop_
_entity_poly.entity_id
_entity_poly.type
_entity_poly.pdbx_seq_one_letter_code
_entity_poly.pdbx_strand_id
1 'polypeptide(L)'
;VRQANERIRAHGEAGEDVEVINPDARHHIGVGLTAPIRVRVRGSAGYFCAGLTDEARFEVDNNVGWGLGDNMYSGSVVVRGNAGAIAGVAIRGAELVVHGNLGSRAGQVMKSGTLCCVGNANFMAGYMMYGGLIIILGDSGERVGEDMTGGQILVGGRVDNLGSDAEITDISADETDAARQFLDRYEIQFPGGFQKIVNAGKKLRYAEQEPQVRSLPFFTYSRDSEYWNPKVQEDIHIKSQIGRYRIRGYGAARPLPHLADLAFRRDLSNAGADADVVSKVSMRTEIGGLHGGVPLKLSMPVMIAPMSYGAISRSTKQAVAIASALSDIAENTGEGGMSDAQRDAAKQLIFQCLGGRLGWNIHDMKRADGLEIYISQGAKPGLGGQLMAKKVTPELAAIRGIP
;
A
#
# COMPACT_ATOMS: atom_id res chain seq x y z
N VAL A 1 -0.07 40.14 -11.88
CA VAL A 1 -0.71 38.83 -12.18
C VAL A 1 -2.19 38.81 -11.82
N ARG A 2 -2.59 39.05 -10.56
CA ARG A 2 -4.02 39.04 -10.16
C ARG A 2 -4.92 39.87 -11.09
N GLN A 3 -4.60 41.15 -11.26
CA GLN A 3 -5.33 42.05 -12.16
C GLN A 3 -5.34 41.58 -13.61
N ALA A 4 -4.24 40.96 -14.08
CA ALA A 4 -4.18 40.41 -15.43
C ALA A 4 -5.16 39.23 -15.58
N ASN A 5 -5.21 38.32 -14.60
CA ASN A 5 -6.18 37.21 -14.62
C ASN A 5 -7.63 37.68 -14.47
N GLU A 6 -7.89 38.72 -13.68
CA GLU A 6 -9.21 39.35 -13.60
C GLU A 6 -9.64 39.88 -14.97
N ARG A 7 -8.74 40.53 -15.71
CA ARG A 7 -8.99 40.99 -17.09
C ARG A 7 -9.15 39.84 -18.08
N ILE A 8 -8.28 38.83 -18.03
CA ILE A 8 -8.38 37.65 -18.91
C ILE A 8 -9.75 36.98 -18.73
N ARG A 9 -10.24 36.82 -17.50
CA ARG A 9 -11.57 36.25 -17.25
C ARG A 9 -12.70 37.17 -17.73
N ALA A 10 -12.61 38.48 -17.52
CA ALA A 10 -13.60 39.42 -18.03
C ALA A 10 -13.71 39.40 -19.57
N HIS A 11 -12.57 39.33 -20.28
CA HIS A 11 -12.56 39.12 -21.73
C HIS A 11 -13.09 37.73 -22.11
N GLY A 12 -12.80 36.70 -21.30
CA GLY A 12 -13.39 35.37 -21.43
C GLY A 12 -14.92 35.38 -21.35
N GLU A 13 -15.50 36.10 -20.39
CA GLU A 13 -16.95 36.29 -20.28
C GLU A 13 -17.55 37.01 -21.50
N ALA A 14 -16.78 37.88 -22.15
CA ALA A 14 -17.16 38.54 -23.39
C ALA A 14 -16.93 37.68 -24.66
N GLY A 15 -16.29 36.51 -24.54
CA GLY A 15 -15.91 35.66 -25.67
C GLY A 15 -14.76 36.21 -26.52
N GLU A 16 -13.93 37.08 -25.94
CA GLU A 16 -12.83 37.75 -26.62
C GLU A 16 -11.49 37.05 -26.37
N ASP A 17 -10.76 36.78 -27.44
CA ASP A 17 -9.39 36.27 -27.37
C ASP A 17 -8.43 37.29 -26.72
N VAL A 18 -7.44 36.79 -25.98
CA VAL A 18 -6.51 37.64 -25.22
C VAL A 18 -5.07 37.39 -25.63
N GLU A 19 -4.32 38.47 -25.84
CA GLU A 19 -2.86 38.44 -26.01
C GLU A 19 -2.17 39.04 -24.78
N VAL A 20 -1.33 38.24 -24.11
CA VAL A 20 -0.50 38.65 -22.98
C VAL A 20 0.89 38.98 -23.49
N ILE A 21 1.16 40.27 -23.64
CA ILE A 21 2.46 40.81 -24.06
C ILE A 21 3.38 41.06 -22.87
N ASN A 22 4.69 40.84 -23.08
CA ASN A 22 5.74 41.04 -22.06
C ASN A 22 5.45 40.34 -20.73
N PRO A 23 5.19 39.01 -20.73
CA PRO A 23 4.77 38.28 -19.54
C PRO A 23 5.84 38.19 -18.45
N ASP A 24 7.12 38.44 -18.77
CA ASP A 24 8.25 38.44 -17.80
C ASP A 24 8.30 37.17 -16.92
N ALA A 25 7.98 36.01 -17.51
CA ALA A 25 7.89 34.72 -16.83
C ALA A 25 7.02 34.73 -15.55
N ARG A 26 6.02 35.63 -15.49
CA ARG A 26 5.13 35.76 -14.33
C ARG A 26 4.31 34.48 -14.15
N HIS A 27 4.15 34.10 -12.89
CA HIS A 27 3.43 32.90 -12.50
C HIS A 27 1.92 33.09 -12.65
N HIS A 28 1.18 31.98 -12.74
CA HIS A 28 -0.28 31.86 -12.69
C HIS A 28 -1.04 32.57 -13.81
N ILE A 29 -0.42 32.83 -14.96
CA ILE A 29 -1.10 33.45 -16.11
C ILE A 29 -2.24 32.53 -16.58
N GLY A 30 -3.45 33.08 -16.68
CA GLY A 30 -4.65 32.38 -17.15
C GLY A 30 -5.33 31.48 -16.13
N VAL A 31 -4.84 31.43 -14.88
CA VAL A 31 -5.40 30.50 -13.88
C VAL A 31 -6.88 30.80 -13.58
N GLY A 32 -7.69 29.74 -13.56
CA GLY A 32 -9.12 29.83 -13.28
C GLY A 32 -9.96 30.35 -14.45
N LEU A 33 -9.42 30.40 -15.66
CA LEU A 33 -10.18 30.72 -16.87
C LEU A 33 -10.99 29.51 -17.33
N THR A 34 -12.32 29.66 -17.41
CA THR A 34 -13.25 28.60 -17.84
C THR A 34 -13.96 28.91 -19.16
N ALA A 35 -13.65 30.07 -19.77
CA ALA A 35 -14.28 30.47 -21.02
C ALA A 35 -13.51 29.88 -22.22
N PRO A 36 -14.20 29.48 -23.30
CA PRO A 36 -13.62 28.85 -24.49
C PRO A 36 -12.92 29.86 -25.42
N ILE A 37 -12.02 30.69 -24.88
CA ILE A 37 -11.27 31.69 -25.63
C ILE A 37 -9.83 31.25 -25.89
N ARG A 38 -9.17 31.87 -26.86
CA ARG A 38 -7.73 31.75 -27.07
C ARG A 38 -6.97 32.73 -26.20
N VAL A 39 -5.92 32.26 -25.52
CA VAL A 39 -4.99 33.10 -24.76
C VAL A 39 -3.58 32.89 -25.29
N ARG A 40 -3.03 33.89 -25.97
CA ARG A 40 -1.66 33.86 -26.48
C ARG A 40 -0.69 34.60 -25.56
N VAL A 41 0.31 33.92 -25.05
CA VAL A 41 1.37 34.48 -24.20
C VAL A 41 2.63 34.70 -25.03
N ARG A 42 2.94 35.98 -25.31
CA ARG A 42 4.08 36.40 -26.14
C ARG A 42 5.36 36.44 -25.30
N GLY A 43 5.93 35.28 -25.01
CA GLY A 43 7.14 35.11 -24.22
C GLY A 43 7.10 33.85 -23.37
N SER A 44 7.82 33.87 -22.24
CA SER A 44 7.78 32.77 -21.26
C SER A 44 6.72 33.03 -20.19
N ALA A 45 6.09 31.98 -19.68
CA ALA A 45 5.22 32.03 -18.52
C ALA A 45 5.86 31.32 -17.32
N GLY A 46 5.42 31.70 -16.12
CA GLY A 46 5.94 31.14 -14.87
C GLY A 46 5.23 29.86 -14.43
N TYR A 47 5.19 29.64 -13.12
CA TYR A 47 4.54 28.47 -12.52
C TYR A 47 3.04 28.51 -12.73
N PHE A 48 2.41 27.35 -12.91
CA PHE A 48 0.96 27.16 -13.01
C PHE A 48 0.29 27.99 -14.12
N CYS A 49 0.99 28.25 -15.22
CA CYS A 49 0.36 28.80 -16.42
C CYS A 49 -0.76 27.85 -16.89
N ALA A 50 -1.94 28.39 -17.19
CA ALA A 50 -3.14 27.61 -17.56
C ALA A 50 -3.61 26.59 -16.49
N GLY A 51 -3.25 26.78 -15.21
CA GLY A 51 -3.76 25.93 -14.12
C GLY A 51 -5.23 26.20 -13.79
N LEU A 52 -5.97 25.19 -13.36
CA LEU A 52 -7.38 25.27 -12.99
C LEU A 52 -8.29 25.85 -14.08
N THR A 53 -8.02 25.55 -15.35
CA THR A 53 -8.79 26.07 -16.50
C THR A 53 -9.71 25.02 -17.11
N ASP A 54 -10.69 25.50 -17.88
CA ASP A 54 -11.61 24.69 -18.67
C ASP A 54 -11.87 25.34 -20.03
N GLU A 55 -11.98 24.53 -21.08
CA GLU A 55 -12.26 24.86 -22.49
C GLU A 55 -11.29 25.82 -23.22
N ALA A 56 -10.53 26.63 -22.49
CA ALA A 56 -9.61 27.63 -23.03
C ALA A 56 -8.45 27.01 -23.83
N ARG A 57 -7.95 27.77 -24.81
CA ARG A 57 -6.83 27.38 -25.68
C ARG A 57 -5.64 28.30 -25.47
N PHE A 58 -4.60 27.81 -24.82
CA PHE A 58 -3.40 28.57 -24.52
C PHE A 58 -2.31 28.32 -25.55
N GLU A 59 -1.63 29.39 -25.97
CA GLU A 59 -0.43 29.32 -26.79
C GLU A 59 0.69 30.12 -26.12
N VAL A 60 1.80 29.46 -25.77
CA VAL A 60 2.96 30.10 -25.15
C VAL A 60 4.14 30.05 -26.12
N ASP A 61 4.63 31.23 -26.53
CA ASP A 61 5.67 31.36 -27.54
C ASP A 61 7.05 30.84 -27.07
N ASN A 62 7.28 30.67 -25.77
CA ASN A 62 8.57 30.21 -25.22
C ASN A 62 8.38 29.21 -24.06
N ASN A 63 9.15 29.30 -22.97
CA ASN A 63 9.14 28.33 -21.88
C ASN A 63 8.00 28.58 -20.89
N VAL A 64 7.61 27.52 -20.18
CA VAL A 64 6.73 27.59 -19.02
C VAL A 64 7.38 26.96 -17.79
N GLY A 65 7.04 27.49 -16.62
CA GLY A 65 7.57 26.98 -15.35
C GLY A 65 6.86 25.71 -14.85
N TRP A 66 6.99 25.47 -13.53
CA TRP A 66 6.41 24.34 -12.82
C TRP A 66 4.87 24.29 -12.93
N GLY A 67 4.26 23.14 -13.24
CA GLY A 67 2.81 22.95 -13.11
C GLY A 67 1.96 23.50 -14.26
N LEU A 68 2.49 23.52 -15.47
CA LEU A 68 1.73 23.84 -16.69
C LEU A 68 0.41 23.03 -16.73
N GLY A 69 -0.72 23.71 -16.88
CA GLY A 69 -2.03 23.06 -17.04
C GLY A 69 -2.48 22.25 -15.84
N ASP A 70 -2.00 22.57 -14.62
CA ASP A 70 -2.40 21.88 -13.38
C ASP A 70 -3.92 21.77 -13.26
N ASN A 71 -4.42 20.54 -13.19
CA ASN A 71 -5.83 20.20 -13.00
C ASN A 71 -6.76 20.89 -14.03
N MET A 72 -6.27 21.06 -15.26
CA MET A 72 -7.05 21.51 -16.41
C MET A 72 -8.10 20.45 -16.79
N TYR A 73 -9.34 20.89 -17.00
CA TYR A 73 -10.49 20.00 -17.19
C TYR A 73 -10.63 19.59 -18.66
N SER A 74 -10.78 20.57 -19.55
CA SER A 74 -10.75 20.42 -21.01
C SER A 74 -10.02 21.61 -21.65
N GLY A 75 -9.96 21.67 -22.98
CA GLY A 75 -9.21 22.69 -23.73
C GLY A 75 -7.80 22.24 -24.10
N SER A 76 -6.95 23.18 -24.48
CA SER A 76 -5.57 22.86 -24.90
C SER A 76 -4.53 23.89 -24.50
N VAL A 77 -3.28 23.44 -24.40
CA VAL A 77 -2.10 24.29 -24.18
C VAL A 77 -1.00 23.88 -25.14
N VAL A 78 -0.50 24.80 -25.97
CA VAL A 78 0.67 24.60 -26.83
C VAL A 78 1.81 25.47 -26.33
N VAL A 79 2.95 24.86 -26.02
CA VAL A 79 4.17 25.53 -25.55
C VAL A 79 5.29 25.29 -26.55
N ARG A 80 5.85 26.36 -27.13
CA ARG A 80 6.93 26.25 -28.12
C ARG A 80 8.31 25.96 -27.49
N GLY A 81 8.49 26.30 -26.22
CA GLY A 81 9.70 25.99 -25.45
C GLY A 81 9.55 24.74 -24.57
N ASN A 82 10.25 24.74 -23.43
CA ASN A 82 10.23 23.68 -22.43
C ASN A 82 9.15 23.93 -21.37
N ALA A 83 8.74 22.87 -20.69
CA ALA A 83 7.92 22.96 -19.48
C ALA A 83 8.67 22.42 -18.26
N GLY A 84 8.48 23.09 -17.12
CA GLY A 84 9.07 22.68 -15.84
C GLY A 84 8.51 21.35 -15.31
N ALA A 85 8.73 21.10 -14.01
CA ALA A 85 8.20 19.90 -13.36
C ALA A 85 6.67 19.80 -13.48
N ILE A 86 6.13 18.60 -13.28
CA ILE A 86 4.70 18.27 -13.16
C ILE A 86 3.78 18.87 -14.24
N ALA A 87 4.29 19.15 -15.45
CA ALA A 87 3.43 19.58 -16.56
C ALA A 87 2.28 18.57 -16.76
N GLY A 88 1.05 19.04 -16.91
CA GLY A 88 -0.13 18.19 -17.00
C GLY A 88 -0.48 17.45 -15.71
N VAL A 89 -0.02 17.93 -14.54
CA VAL A 89 -0.44 17.35 -13.26
C VAL A 89 -1.96 17.39 -13.13
N ALA A 90 -2.54 16.27 -12.71
CA ALA A 90 -3.96 16.16 -12.40
C ALA A 90 -4.96 16.49 -13.53
N ILE A 91 -4.56 16.60 -14.80
CA ILE A 91 -5.47 16.91 -15.91
C ILE A 91 -6.57 15.83 -16.07
N ARG A 92 -7.74 16.27 -16.54
CA ARG A 92 -8.97 15.46 -16.59
C ARG A 92 -9.57 15.30 -17.99
N GLY A 93 -8.86 15.74 -19.03
CA GLY A 93 -9.36 15.69 -20.41
C GLY A 93 -8.69 16.66 -21.38
N ALA A 94 -7.89 17.60 -20.87
CA ALA A 94 -7.19 18.59 -21.70
C ALA A 94 -6.04 18.00 -22.53
N GLU A 95 -5.67 18.73 -23.58
CA GLU A 95 -4.53 18.41 -24.45
C GLU A 95 -3.38 19.39 -24.24
N LEU A 96 -2.23 18.90 -23.79
CA LEU A 96 -1.04 19.71 -23.56
C LEU A 96 0.06 19.27 -24.52
N VAL A 97 0.62 20.19 -25.28
CA VAL A 97 1.68 19.95 -26.25
C VAL A 97 2.87 20.83 -25.95
N VAL A 98 4.00 20.22 -25.64
CA VAL A 98 5.26 20.90 -25.34
C VAL A 98 6.29 20.53 -26.41
N HIS A 99 6.72 21.52 -27.19
CA HIS A 99 7.69 21.31 -28.27
C HIS A 99 9.13 21.11 -27.78
N GLY A 100 9.43 21.56 -26.57
CA GLY A 100 10.71 21.30 -25.89
C GLY A 100 10.65 20.07 -25.00
N ASN A 101 11.43 20.13 -23.91
CA ASN A 101 11.52 19.07 -22.92
C ASN A 101 10.51 19.26 -21.78
N LEU A 102 10.18 18.14 -21.12
CA LEU A 102 9.40 18.10 -19.88
C LEU A 102 10.30 17.89 -18.67
N GLY A 103 10.03 18.65 -17.59
CA GLY A 103 10.66 18.45 -16.29
C GLY A 103 10.19 17.17 -15.58
N SER A 104 10.63 17.00 -14.33
CA SER A 104 10.32 15.81 -13.52
C SER A 104 8.82 15.59 -13.30
N ARG A 105 8.38 14.34 -13.21
CA ARG A 105 7.02 13.96 -12.83
C ARG A 105 5.94 14.53 -13.73
N ALA A 106 6.22 14.69 -15.02
CA ALA A 106 5.22 15.12 -15.98
C ALA A 106 4.03 14.14 -16.02
N GLY A 107 2.81 14.65 -16.13
CA GLY A 107 1.59 13.86 -16.04
C GLY A 107 1.32 13.27 -14.64
N GLN A 108 1.92 13.82 -13.58
CA GLN A 108 1.70 13.34 -12.22
C GLN A 108 0.20 13.31 -11.89
N VAL A 109 -0.28 12.20 -11.37
CA VAL A 109 -1.71 11.98 -11.02
C VAL A 109 -2.69 12.36 -12.14
N MET A 110 -2.29 12.31 -13.41
CA MET A 110 -3.16 12.56 -14.56
C MET A 110 -4.32 11.54 -14.59
N LYS A 111 -5.54 12.01 -14.91
CA LYS A 111 -6.77 11.17 -14.91
C LYS A 111 -7.25 10.86 -16.32
N SER A 112 -7.13 11.81 -17.24
CA SER A 112 -7.53 11.67 -18.65
C SER A 112 -6.92 12.83 -19.47
N GLY A 113 -7.07 12.81 -20.79
CA GLY A 113 -6.49 13.78 -21.73
C GLY A 113 -5.18 13.28 -22.34
N THR A 114 -4.45 14.20 -22.97
CA THR A 114 -3.17 13.89 -23.64
C THR A 114 -2.09 14.90 -23.27
N LEU A 115 -0.94 14.41 -22.83
CA LEU A 115 0.28 15.21 -22.64
C LEU A 115 1.34 14.77 -23.65
N CYS A 116 1.68 15.63 -24.58
CA CYS A 116 2.68 15.36 -25.62
C CYS A 116 3.95 16.19 -25.41
N CYS A 117 5.10 15.53 -25.44
CA CYS A 117 6.44 16.08 -25.37
C CYS A 117 7.18 15.76 -26.66
N VAL A 118 7.55 16.78 -27.43
CA VAL A 118 8.35 16.59 -28.65
C VAL A 118 9.82 16.32 -28.32
N GLY A 119 10.33 16.86 -27.21
CA GLY A 119 11.67 16.57 -26.71
C GLY A 119 11.70 15.38 -25.74
N ASN A 120 12.56 15.48 -24.73
CA ASN A 120 12.77 14.46 -23.71
C ASN A 120 11.94 14.75 -22.45
N ALA A 121 11.56 13.69 -21.74
CA ALA A 121 10.97 13.78 -20.40
C ALA A 121 12.00 13.37 -19.34
N ASN A 122 12.06 14.15 -18.25
CA ASN A 122 12.92 13.85 -17.11
C ASN A 122 12.33 12.72 -16.23
N PHE A 123 12.92 12.45 -15.06
CA PHE A 123 12.55 11.34 -14.18
C PHE A 123 11.06 11.33 -13.80
N MET A 124 10.50 10.12 -13.69
CA MET A 124 9.15 9.80 -13.22
C MET A 124 7.99 10.37 -14.07
N ALA A 125 8.14 10.46 -15.38
CA ALA A 125 6.99 10.72 -16.25
C ALA A 125 5.86 9.69 -15.97
N GLY A 126 4.63 10.16 -15.78
CA GLY A 126 3.47 9.34 -15.40
C GLY A 126 3.41 8.92 -13.93
N TYR A 127 4.10 9.62 -13.02
CA TYR A 127 4.06 9.29 -11.58
C TYR A 127 2.63 9.29 -11.02
N MET A 128 2.19 8.16 -10.46
CA MET A 128 0.83 7.95 -9.95
C MET A 128 -0.27 8.27 -10.98
N MET A 129 0.00 8.08 -12.28
CA MET A 129 -1.00 8.29 -13.34
C MET A 129 -2.18 7.33 -13.19
N TYR A 130 -3.40 7.86 -13.27
CA TYR A 130 -4.64 7.10 -13.16
C TYR A 130 -5.27 6.77 -14.52
N GLY A 131 -5.00 7.58 -15.54
CA GLY A 131 -5.56 7.43 -16.88
C GLY A 131 -5.06 8.49 -17.86
N GLY A 132 -5.47 8.39 -19.12
CA GLY A 132 -5.07 9.27 -20.22
C GLY A 132 -3.84 8.77 -20.99
N LEU A 133 -3.27 9.65 -21.82
CA LEU A 133 -2.15 9.33 -22.71
C LEU A 133 -1.00 10.34 -22.50
N ILE A 134 0.22 9.83 -22.27
CA ILE A 134 1.44 10.62 -22.36
C ILE A 134 2.21 10.18 -23.61
N ILE A 135 2.60 11.11 -24.47
CA ILE A 135 3.42 10.86 -25.66
C ILE A 135 4.76 11.59 -25.47
N ILE A 136 5.87 10.87 -25.53
CA ILE A 136 7.23 11.42 -25.45
C ILE A 136 7.95 11.01 -26.72
N LEU A 137 8.27 11.96 -27.60
CA LEU A 137 8.92 11.64 -28.88
C LEU A 137 10.43 11.41 -28.73
N GLY A 138 11.06 12.01 -27.72
CA GLY A 138 12.45 11.76 -27.33
C GLY A 138 12.59 10.68 -26.26
N ASP A 139 13.60 10.83 -25.41
CA ASP A 139 13.94 9.91 -24.33
C ASP A 139 13.09 10.16 -23.07
N SER A 140 12.85 9.09 -22.31
CA SER A 140 12.26 9.13 -20.97
C SER A 140 13.30 8.75 -19.92
N GLY A 141 13.42 9.57 -18.88
CA GLY A 141 14.33 9.35 -17.75
C GLY A 141 13.92 8.19 -16.81
N GLU A 142 14.55 8.14 -15.65
CA GLU A 142 14.37 7.06 -14.67
C GLU A 142 12.93 6.95 -14.15
N ARG A 143 12.51 5.72 -13.80
CA ARG A 143 11.25 5.40 -13.12
C ARG A 143 10.00 5.88 -13.86
N VAL A 144 9.98 5.75 -15.19
CA VAL A 144 8.77 6.06 -15.99
C VAL A 144 7.61 5.15 -15.58
N GLY A 145 6.42 5.73 -15.39
CA GLY A 145 5.24 5.00 -14.92
C GLY A 145 5.28 4.62 -13.44
N GLU A 146 6.14 5.24 -12.62
CA GLU A 146 6.21 4.96 -11.18
C GLU A 146 4.83 5.04 -10.51
N ASP A 147 4.41 3.93 -9.91
CA ASP A 147 3.13 3.78 -9.21
C ASP A 147 1.90 4.15 -10.05
N MET A 148 1.98 4.09 -11.39
CA MET A 148 0.83 4.33 -12.26
C MET A 148 -0.22 3.23 -12.05
N THR A 149 -1.51 3.56 -12.03
CA THR A 149 -2.61 2.59 -11.90
C THR A 149 -3.41 2.41 -13.19
N GLY A 150 -3.24 3.31 -14.15
CA GLY A 150 -3.93 3.29 -15.44
C GLY A 150 -3.41 4.33 -16.42
N GLY A 151 -3.91 4.30 -17.65
CA GLY A 151 -3.42 5.13 -18.76
C GLY A 151 -2.28 4.47 -19.55
N GLN A 152 -1.75 5.22 -20.51
CA GLN A 152 -0.68 4.76 -21.41
C GLN A 152 0.41 5.83 -21.53
N ILE A 153 1.67 5.39 -21.57
CA ILE A 153 2.82 6.23 -21.86
C ILE A 153 3.50 5.67 -23.11
N LEU A 154 3.57 6.47 -24.17
CA LEU A 154 4.24 6.14 -25.42
C LEU A 154 5.57 6.87 -25.50
N VAL A 155 6.67 6.13 -25.68
CA VAL A 155 8.03 6.69 -25.76
C VAL A 155 8.65 6.35 -27.11
N GLY A 156 9.04 7.38 -27.86
CA GLY A 156 9.66 7.27 -29.17
C GLY A 156 11.17 7.04 -29.13
N GLY A 157 11.84 7.55 -28.10
CA GLY A 157 13.26 7.36 -27.84
C GLY A 157 13.57 6.25 -26.84
N ARG A 158 14.67 6.42 -26.11
CA ARG A 158 15.14 5.48 -25.09
C ARG A 158 14.35 5.62 -23.79
N VAL A 159 14.04 4.48 -23.16
CA VAL A 159 13.52 4.41 -21.79
C VAL A 159 14.69 4.00 -20.88
N ASP A 160 15.00 4.80 -19.86
CA ASP A 160 16.08 4.48 -18.92
C ASP A 160 15.72 3.24 -18.06
N ASN A 161 14.71 3.37 -17.20
CA ASN A 161 14.18 2.27 -16.41
C ASN A 161 12.71 2.52 -16.04
N LEU A 162 11.98 1.43 -15.82
CA LEU A 162 10.57 1.45 -15.44
C LEU A 162 10.40 1.70 -13.95
N GLY A 163 9.33 2.43 -13.62
CA GLY A 163 8.92 2.63 -12.24
C GLY A 163 8.26 1.39 -11.64
N SER A 164 7.98 1.44 -10.35
CA SER A 164 7.26 0.38 -9.65
C SER A 164 5.89 0.13 -10.27
N ASP A 165 5.60 -1.13 -10.58
CA ASP A 165 4.33 -1.60 -11.16
C ASP A 165 4.06 -1.12 -12.61
N ALA A 166 5.10 -0.69 -13.34
CA ALA A 166 5.03 -0.41 -14.78
C ALA A 166 5.64 -1.57 -15.60
N GLU A 167 5.08 -1.82 -16.78
CA GLU A 167 5.63 -2.78 -17.75
C GLU A 167 5.50 -2.29 -19.19
N ILE A 168 6.41 -2.74 -20.06
CA ILE A 168 6.34 -2.50 -21.51
C ILE A 168 5.47 -3.58 -22.15
N THR A 169 4.60 -3.18 -23.07
CA THR A 169 3.68 -4.07 -23.79
C THR A 169 3.62 -3.73 -25.27
N ASP A 170 3.10 -4.65 -26.08
CA ASP A 170 2.91 -4.43 -27.51
C ASP A 170 1.89 -3.33 -27.76
N ILE A 171 2.22 -2.39 -28.65
CA ILE A 171 1.32 -1.34 -29.13
C ILE A 171 0.52 -1.85 -30.35
N SER A 172 -0.79 -1.63 -30.36
CA SER A 172 -1.63 -1.99 -31.52
C SER A 172 -1.48 -0.98 -32.66
N ALA A 173 -1.90 -1.38 -33.86
CA ALA A 173 -1.97 -0.47 -35.01
C ALA A 173 -2.91 0.71 -34.72
N ASP A 174 -4.10 0.45 -34.17
CA ASP A 174 -5.08 1.48 -33.83
C ASP A 174 -4.54 2.50 -32.79
N GLU A 175 -3.79 2.03 -31.79
CA GLU A 175 -3.15 2.91 -30.79
C GLU A 175 -2.06 3.77 -31.44
N THR A 176 -1.28 3.19 -32.36
CA THR A 176 -0.24 3.91 -33.11
C THR A 176 -0.87 4.97 -34.03
N ASP A 177 -1.94 4.62 -34.74
CA ASP A 177 -2.65 5.53 -35.64
C ASP A 177 -3.34 6.66 -34.87
N ALA A 178 -3.92 6.38 -33.70
CA ALA A 178 -4.48 7.40 -32.83
C ALA A 178 -3.40 8.39 -32.32
N ALA A 179 -2.22 7.88 -31.93
CA ALA A 179 -1.09 8.72 -31.55
C ALA A 179 -0.61 9.59 -32.71
N ARG A 180 -0.51 9.02 -33.93
CA ARG A 180 -0.15 9.78 -35.15
C ARG A 180 -1.17 10.84 -35.51
N GLN A 181 -2.46 10.52 -35.45
CA GLN A 181 -3.53 11.47 -35.68
C GLN A 181 -3.48 12.64 -34.69
N PHE A 182 -3.15 12.36 -33.42
CA PHE A 182 -2.93 13.42 -32.43
C PHE A 182 -1.76 14.33 -32.84
N LEU A 183 -0.61 13.76 -33.22
CA LEU A 183 0.56 14.53 -33.66
C LEU A 183 0.26 15.37 -34.90
N ASP A 184 -0.46 14.82 -35.87
CA ASP A 184 -0.86 15.50 -37.11
C ASP A 184 -1.75 16.73 -36.83
N ARG A 185 -2.69 16.64 -35.86
CA ARG A 185 -3.52 17.80 -35.46
C ARG A 185 -2.70 18.99 -34.95
N TYR A 186 -1.52 18.73 -34.39
CA TYR A 186 -0.60 19.74 -33.89
C TYR A 186 0.58 20.00 -34.83
N GLU A 187 0.53 19.46 -36.05
CA GLU A 187 1.56 19.60 -37.09
C GLU A 187 2.95 19.10 -36.64
N ILE A 188 2.98 18.05 -35.81
CA ILE A 188 4.22 17.45 -35.29
C ILE A 188 4.61 16.24 -36.13
N GLN A 189 5.80 16.29 -36.72
CA GLN A 189 6.34 15.19 -37.52
C GLN A 189 7.16 14.23 -36.65
N PHE A 190 6.83 12.95 -36.68
CA PHE A 190 7.60 11.90 -36.00
C PHE A 190 7.60 10.59 -36.82
N PRO A 191 8.75 10.22 -37.43
CA PRO A 191 8.83 9.01 -38.25
C PRO A 191 9.08 7.72 -37.45
N GLY A 192 9.38 7.83 -36.15
CA GLY A 192 9.74 6.70 -35.30
C GLY A 192 8.57 5.80 -34.88
N GLY A 193 8.90 4.70 -34.21
CA GLY A 193 7.95 3.85 -33.50
C GLY A 193 7.81 4.24 -32.03
N PHE A 194 6.88 3.60 -31.31
CA PHE A 194 6.66 3.83 -29.89
C PHE A 194 6.87 2.56 -29.06
N GLN A 195 7.48 2.72 -27.89
CA GLN A 195 7.39 1.76 -26.79
C GLN A 195 6.20 2.14 -25.92
N LYS A 196 5.29 1.19 -25.66
CA LYS A 196 4.10 1.42 -24.82
C LYS A 196 4.34 0.91 -23.41
N ILE A 197 4.19 1.79 -22.43
CA ILE A 197 4.28 1.50 -21.00
C ILE A 197 2.89 1.63 -20.37
N VAL A 198 2.51 0.62 -19.57
CA VAL A 198 1.23 0.52 -18.88
C VAL A 198 1.42 -0.01 -17.45
N ASN A 199 0.37 0.04 -16.62
CA ASN A 199 0.38 -0.58 -15.29
C ASN A 199 0.40 -2.12 -15.42
N ALA A 200 1.33 -2.76 -14.71
CA ALA A 200 1.46 -4.21 -14.64
C ALA A 200 0.39 -4.89 -13.76
N GLY A 201 -0.25 -4.13 -12.87
CA GLY A 201 -1.34 -4.60 -12.00
C GLY A 201 -0.90 -5.54 -10.89
N LYS A 202 0.39 -5.56 -10.52
CA LYS A 202 0.99 -6.55 -9.60
C LYS A 202 1.13 -6.04 -8.17
N LYS A 203 1.35 -4.73 -7.96
CA LYS A 203 1.72 -4.18 -6.64
C LYS A 203 0.66 -3.28 -6.01
N LEU A 204 -0.11 -2.54 -6.80
CA LEU A 204 -1.01 -1.50 -6.28
C LEU A 204 -2.44 -1.97 -6.02
N ARG A 205 -2.69 -3.29 -6.03
CA ARG A 205 -4.02 -3.88 -5.79
C ARG A 205 -3.95 -4.90 -4.65
N TYR A 206 -4.82 -4.76 -3.66
CA TYR A 206 -5.02 -5.80 -2.65
C TYR A 206 -6.01 -6.85 -3.18
N ALA A 207 -5.65 -8.13 -3.10
CA ALA A 207 -6.52 -9.23 -3.50
C ALA A 207 -7.80 -9.29 -2.66
N GLU A 208 -7.70 -8.96 -1.38
CA GLU A 208 -8.82 -8.90 -0.45
C GLU A 208 -9.04 -7.48 0.06
N GLN A 209 -10.27 -6.99 -0.15
CA GLN A 209 -10.71 -5.70 0.38
C GLN A 209 -10.93 -5.79 1.89
N GLU A 210 -10.64 -4.69 2.58
CA GLU A 210 -10.94 -4.59 4.01
C GLU A 210 -12.47 -4.55 4.19
N PRO A 211 -13.07 -5.43 5.01
CA PRO A 211 -14.50 -5.40 5.28
C PRO A 211 -14.93 -4.04 5.81
N GLN A 212 -15.99 -3.46 5.24
CA GLN A 212 -16.55 -2.21 5.73
C GLN A 212 -17.21 -2.45 7.09
N VAL A 213 -16.60 -1.92 8.16
CA VAL A 213 -17.13 -2.02 9.52
C VAL A 213 -17.69 -0.69 10.01
N ARG A 214 -18.69 -0.76 10.89
CA ARG A 214 -19.28 0.42 11.55
C ARG A 214 -18.20 1.17 12.33
N SER A 215 -18.09 2.47 12.12
CA SER A 215 -17.20 3.32 12.93
C SER A 215 -17.61 3.23 14.40
N LEU A 216 -16.78 2.59 15.22
CA LEU A 216 -16.90 2.64 16.67
C LEU A 216 -16.38 4.00 17.15
N PRO A 217 -17.21 4.81 17.84
CA PRO A 217 -16.77 6.10 18.38
C PRO A 217 -15.51 5.97 19.24
N PHE A 218 -14.63 6.97 19.16
CA PHE A 218 -13.32 6.95 19.82
C PHE A 218 -13.39 6.72 21.34
N PHE A 219 -14.47 7.14 21.98
CA PHE A 219 -14.72 7.03 23.42
C PHE A 219 -15.53 5.78 23.81
N THR A 220 -15.81 4.88 22.88
CA THR A 220 -16.49 3.61 23.19
C THR A 220 -15.47 2.62 23.76
N TYR A 221 -15.18 2.77 25.04
CA TYR A 221 -14.52 1.73 25.82
C TYR A 221 -15.46 0.54 25.94
N SER A 222 -14.92 -0.68 25.78
CA SER A 222 -15.66 -1.86 26.24
C SER A 222 -15.93 -1.66 27.71
N ARG A 223 -17.18 -1.85 28.12
CA ARG A 223 -17.59 -1.48 29.47
C ARG A 223 -16.91 -2.27 30.60
N ASP A 224 -16.04 -3.26 30.33
CA ASP A 224 -15.44 -4.08 31.40
C ASP A 224 -13.95 -4.50 31.21
N SER A 225 -13.25 -4.07 30.14
CA SER A 225 -11.80 -4.35 29.97
C SER A 225 -11.07 -3.25 29.19
N GLU A 226 -10.00 -2.70 29.75
CA GLU A 226 -9.16 -1.70 29.09
C GLU A 226 -8.40 -2.29 27.89
N TYR A 227 -8.00 -3.56 27.96
CA TYR A 227 -7.15 -4.22 26.96
C TYR A 227 -7.94 -5.04 25.91
N TRP A 228 -8.86 -5.93 26.32
CA TRP A 228 -9.61 -6.82 25.41
C TRP A 228 -10.96 -6.24 24.97
N ASN A 229 -10.98 -4.99 24.51
CA ASN A 229 -12.21 -4.31 24.10
C ASN A 229 -12.69 -4.73 22.68
N PRO A 230 -13.98 -4.50 22.30
CA PRO A 230 -14.51 -4.85 20.97
C PRO A 230 -13.72 -4.29 19.81
N LYS A 231 -13.07 -3.13 19.96
CA LYS A 231 -12.22 -2.55 18.91
C LYS A 231 -10.97 -3.40 18.69
N VAL A 232 -10.31 -3.86 19.75
CA VAL A 232 -9.16 -4.77 19.65
C VAL A 232 -9.59 -6.12 19.07
N GLN A 233 -10.72 -6.67 19.53
CA GLN A 233 -11.25 -7.93 19.01
C GLN A 233 -11.62 -7.83 17.52
N GLU A 234 -12.29 -6.76 17.10
CA GLU A 234 -12.60 -6.47 15.69
C GLU A 234 -11.32 -6.35 14.86
N ASP A 235 -10.32 -5.62 15.36
CA ASP A 235 -9.06 -5.42 14.66
C ASP A 235 -8.31 -6.75 14.43
N ILE A 236 -8.27 -7.62 15.44
CA ILE A 236 -7.71 -8.97 15.34
C ILE A 236 -8.51 -9.81 14.33
N HIS A 237 -9.84 -9.76 14.40
CA HIS A 237 -10.72 -10.51 13.50
C HIS A 237 -10.49 -10.11 12.04
N ILE A 238 -10.50 -8.81 11.73
CA ILE A 238 -10.26 -8.33 10.37
C ILE A 238 -8.87 -8.73 9.89
N LYS A 239 -7.83 -8.51 10.70
CA LYS A 239 -6.45 -8.93 10.34
C LYS A 239 -6.35 -10.43 10.05
N SER A 240 -7.07 -11.25 10.81
CA SER A 240 -7.11 -12.70 10.59
C SER A 240 -7.79 -13.10 9.27
N GLN A 241 -8.74 -12.28 8.80
CA GLN A 241 -9.41 -12.50 7.52
C GLN A 241 -8.52 -12.05 6.35
N ILE A 242 -8.03 -10.81 6.40
CA ILE A 242 -7.29 -10.20 5.27
C ILE A 242 -5.82 -10.63 5.17
N GLY A 243 -5.29 -11.35 6.17
CA GLY A 243 -3.91 -11.82 6.21
C GLY A 243 -2.83 -10.72 6.26
N ARG A 244 -3.20 -9.47 6.57
CA ARG A 244 -2.30 -8.30 6.55
C ARG A 244 -2.66 -7.27 7.63
N TYR A 245 -1.72 -6.37 7.91
CA TYR A 245 -1.99 -5.20 8.73
C TYR A 245 -2.97 -4.25 8.02
N ARG A 246 -3.89 -3.68 8.80
CA ARG A 246 -4.79 -2.62 8.32
C ARG A 246 -3.99 -1.32 8.19
N ILE A 247 -4.02 -0.70 7.02
CA ILE A 247 -3.43 0.62 6.80
C ILE A 247 -4.41 1.66 7.35
N ARG A 248 -4.05 2.32 8.44
CA ARG A 248 -4.82 3.43 8.99
C ARG A 248 -3.95 4.68 8.95
N GLY A 249 -4.54 5.81 8.56
CA GLY A 249 -3.90 7.11 8.76
C GLY A 249 -3.55 7.27 10.25
N TYR A 250 -2.39 7.89 10.53
CA TYR A 250 -1.85 8.06 11.89
C TYR A 250 -2.89 8.68 12.85
N GLY A 251 -3.60 7.83 13.57
CA GLY A 251 -4.15 8.13 14.88
C GLY A 251 -3.38 7.28 15.86
N ALA A 252 -2.47 7.87 16.64
CA ALA A 252 -1.74 7.14 17.65
C ALA A 252 -2.75 6.51 18.62
N ALA A 253 -2.96 5.20 18.51
CA ALA A 253 -3.84 4.42 19.37
C ALA A 253 -3.18 4.08 20.72
N ARG A 254 -2.25 4.92 21.18
CA ARG A 254 -1.57 4.73 22.46
C ARG A 254 -2.06 5.77 23.45
N PRO A 255 -2.49 5.37 24.66
CA PRO A 255 -2.63 6.30 25.76
C PRO A 255 -1.31 7.07 25.94
N LEU A 256 -1.42 8.36 26.31
CA LEU A 256 -0.26 9.16 26.69
C LEU A 256 0.51 8.44 27.80
N PRO A 257 1.86 8.42 27.76
CA PRO A 257 2.66 7.62 28.69
C PRO A 257 2.33 7.96 30.16
N HIS A 258 2.14 6.92 30.97
CA HIS A 258 2.00 7.00 32.42
C HIS A 258 3.38 6.87 33.08
N LEU A 259 3.52 7.18 34.37
CA LEU A 259 4.79 7.06 35.12
C LEU A 259 5.41 5.65 35.13
N ALA A 260 4.68 4.61 34.71
CA ALA A 260 5.20 3.25 34.53
C ALA A 260 5.89 3.04 33.16
N ASP A 261 5.72 3.97 32.21
CA ASP A 261 6.30 3.95 30.87
C ASP A 261 7.65 4.68 30.79
N LEU A 262 8.38 4.77 31.92
CA LEU A 262 9.73 5.32 31.96
C LEU A 262 10.69 4.43 31.15
N ALA A 263 10.76 4.68 29.85
CA ALA A 263 11.78 4.14 28.98
C ALA A 263 13.01 5.06 29.03
N PHE A 264 14.14 4.53 29.49
CA PHE A 264 15.42 5.22 29.37
C PHE A 264 15.80 5.30 27.90
N ARG A 265 15.82 6.52 27.36
CA ARG A 265 16.19 6.78 25.97
C ARG A 265 17.68 6.47 25.79
N ARG A 266 17.97 5.35 25.12
CA ARG A 266 19.29 5.13 24.53
C ARG A 266 19.51 6.20 23.46
N ASP A 267 20.74 6.69 23.28
CA ASP A 267 21.04 7.59 22.18
C ASP A 267 20.71 6.88 20.84
N LEU A 268 19.79 7.47 20.08
CA LEU A 268 19.31 6.99 18.78
C LEU A 268 19.94 7.77 17.63
N SER A 269 20.96 8.60 17.88
CA SER A 269 21.70 9.32 16.84
C SER A 269 22.14 8.42 15.67
N ASN A 270 22.44 7.15 15.96
CA ASN A 270 22.82 6.14 14.98
C ASN A 270 21.67 5.20 14.55
N ALA A 271 20.43 5.41 15.02
CA ALA A 271 19.29 4.59 14.64
C ALA A 271 18.94 4.82 13.16
N GLY A 272 19.06 3.77 12.34
CA GLY A 272 18.87 3.85 10.89
C GLY A 272 20.16 4.07 10.09
N ALA A 273 21.34 4.16 10.73
CA ALA A 273 22.62 4.16 10.02
C ALA A 273 22.90 2.81 9.33
N ASP A 274 22.30 1.74 9.83
CA ASP A 274 22.34 0.41 9.24
C ASP A 274 21.05 0.16 8.47
N ALA A 275 21.11 0.18 7.14
CA ALA A 275 19.96 -0.08 6.29
C ALA A 275 19.56 -1.57 6.26
N ASP A 276 20.46 -2.47 6.71
CA ASP A 276 20.31 -3.91 6.58
C ASP A 276 20.11 -4.61 7.94
N VAL A 277 19.35 -3.98 8.84
CA VAL A 277 19.06 -4.55 10.17
C VAL A 277 18.19 -5.79 10.06
N VAL A 278 17.28 -5.84 9.09
CA VAL A 278 16.32 -6.96 8.94
C VAL A 278 17.03 -8.26 8.59
N SER A 279 18.05 -8.24 7.73
CA SER A 279 18.79 -9.46 7.34
C SER A 279 19.54 -10.09 8.50
N LYS A 280 19.90 -9.29 9.52
CA LYS A 280 20.68 -9.69 10.70
C LYS A 280 19.83 -10.32 11.80
N VAL A 281 18.49 -10.23 11.71
CA VAL A 281 17.58 -10.77 12.73
C VAL A 281 17.17 -12.19 12.36
N SER A 282 17.60 -13.17 13.16
CA SER A 282 17.10 -14.54 13.09
C SER A 282 16.00 -14.74 14.14
N MET A 283 14.79 -15.07 13.68
CA MET A 283 13.68 -15.43 14.56
C MET A 283 13.66 -16.93 14.89
N ARG A 284 14.39 -17.75 14.11
CA ARG A 284 14.42 -19.20 14.30
C ARG A 284 14.85 -19.54 15.73
N THR A 285 14.06 -20.36 16.40
CA THR A 285 14.21 -20.68 17.82
C THR A 285 14.24 -22.19 17.99
N GLU A 286 15.21 -22.72 18.74
CA GLU A 286 15.25 -24.12 19.13
C GLU A 286 15.08 -24.22 20.66
N ILE A 287 14.18 -25.11 21.12
CA ILE A 287 13.89 -25.31 22.54
C ILE A 287 14.21 -26.76 22.92
N GLY A 288 15.05 -26.94 23.94
CA GLY A 288 15.52 -28.25 24.38
C GLY A 288 16.84 -28.66 23.72
N GLY A 289 16.99 -29.94 23.38
CA GLY A 289 18.20 -30.44 22.71
C GLY A 289 19.37 -30.79 23.63
N LEU A 290 19.28 -30.41 24.91
CA LEU A 290 20.30 -30.76 25.91
C LEU A 290 20.33 -32.27 26.17
N HIS A 291 21.52 -32.78 26.51
CA HIS A 291 21.74 -34.18 26.88
C HIS A 291 21.28 -35.20 25.81
N GLY A 292 21.34 -34.84 24.53
CA GLY A 292 20.96 -35.73 23.43
C GLY A 292 19.46 -35.78 23.14
N GLY A 293 18.66 -34.91 23.75
CA GLY A 293 17.25 -34.73 23.38
C GLY A 293 17.09 -34.19 21.97
N VAL A 294 15.95 -34.46 21.34
CA VAL A 294 15.58 -33.83 20.06
C VAL A 294 14.94 -32.47 20.39
N PRO A 295 15.49 -31.34 19.91
CA PRO A 295 14.90 -30.03 20.20
C PRO A 295 13.65 -29.79 19.38
N LEU A 296 12.72 -29.03 19.94
CA LEU A 296 11.65 -28.38 19.18
C LEU A 296 12.28 -27.31 18.29
N LYS A 297 11.83 -27.22 17.04
CA LYS A 297 12.34 -26.26 16.04
C LYS A 297 11.23 -25.33 15.60
N LEU A 298 11.35 -24.05 15.94
CA LEU A 298 10.34 -23.04 15.65
C LEU A 298 10.88 -22.04 14.63
N SER A 299 10.03 -21.60 13.70
CA SER A 299 10.36 -20.52 12.77
C SER A 299 10.56 -19.16 13.47
N MET A 300 9.93 -19.01 14.65
CA MET A 300 9.92 -17.80 15.45
C MET A 300 9.82 -18.14 16.95
N PRO A 301 10.17 -17.23 17.90
CA PRO A 301 10.06 -17.48 19.34
C PRO A 301 8.61 -17.34 19.82
N VAL A 302 7.69 -18.05 19.16
CA VAL A 302 6.26 -18.07 19.42
C VAL A 302 5.80 -19.52 19.46
N MET A 303 4.92 -19.85 20.38
CA MET A 303 4.26 -21.14 20.47
C MET A 303 2.83 -20.92 20.96
N ILE A 304 1.95 -21.87 20.68
CA ILE A 304 0.59 -21.82 21.21
C ILE A 304 0.61 -22.19 22.69
N ALA A 305 0.02 -21.33 23.52
CA ALA A 305 -0.11 -21.57 24.95
C ALA A 305 -0.94 -22.84 25.27
N PRO A 306 -0.65 -23.56 26.36
CA PRO A 306 -1.41 -24.74 26.77
C PRO A 306 -2.88 -24.41 27.06
N MET A 307 -3.78 -24.93 26.23
CA MET A 307 -5.23 -24.84 26.41
C MET A 307 -5.86 -26.22 26.20
N SER A 308 -6.57 -26.69 27.23
CA SER A 308 -7.10 -28.05 27.26
C SER A 308 -8.29 -28.28 26.33
N TYR A 309 -8.34 -29.46 25.71
CA TYR A 309 -9.61 -29.98 25.20
C TYR A 309 -10.60 -30.10 26.36
N GLY A 310 -11.79 -29.52 26.19
CA GLY A 310 -12.80 -29.33 27.23
C GLY A 310 -12.92 -27.88 27.68
N ALA A 311 -11.79 -27.17 27.87
CA ALA A 311 -11.84 -25.72 28.05
C ALA A 311 -12.24 -25.04 26.73
N ILE A 312 -11.57 -25.42 25.65
CA ILE A 312 -11.89 -25.08 24.27
C ILE A 312 -12.43 -26.30 23.51
N SER A 313 -13.13 -26.06 22.41
CA SER A 313 -13.78 -27.11 21.63
C SER A 313 -12.77 -27.96 20.84
N ARG A 314 -13.23 -29.13 20.37
CA ARG A 314 -12.46 -30.01 19.48
C ARG A 314 -12.02 -29.29 18.19
N SER A 315 -12.94 -28.54 17.59
CA SER A 315 -12.67 -27.77 16.37
C SER A 315 -11.63 -26.68 16.60
N THR A 316 -11.67 -26.00 17.75
CA THR A 316 -10.64 -25.02 18.10
C THR A 316 -9.27 -25.68 18.30
N LYS A 317 -9.19 -26.83 18.98
CA LYS A 317 -7.92 -27.57 19.11
C LYS A 317 -7.34 -27.96 17.75
N GLN A 318 -8.17 -28.50 16.86
CA GLN A 318 -7.72 -28.87 15.53
C GLN A 318 -7.29 -27.65 14.70
N ALA A 319 -8.06 -26.55 14.74
CA ALA A 319 -7.72 -25.33 14.02
C ALA A 319 -6.38 -24.73 14.49
N VAL A 320 -6.12 -24.74 15.80
CA VAL A 320 -4.89 -24.22 16.38
C VAL A 320 -3.69 -25.13 16.08
N ALA A 321 -3.89 -26.46 16.05
CA ALA A 321 -2.88 -27.42 15.58
C ALA A 321 -2.49 -27.20 14.12
N ILE A 322 -3.47 -26.97 13.24
CA ILE A 322 -3.23 -26.63 11.83
C ILE A 322 -2.47 -25.30 11.75
N ALA A 323 -2.92 -24.28 12.49
CA ALA A 323 -2.27 -22.97 12.49
C ALA A 323 -0.81 -23.03 12.97
N SER A 324 -0.51 -23.84 13.99
CA SER A 324 0.86 -24.02 14.48
C SER A 324 1.73 -24.72 13.43
N ALA A 325 1.19 -25.73 12.73
CA ALA A 325 1.89 -26.41 11.65
C ALA A 325 2.20 -25.47 10.47
N LEU A 326 1.21 -24.68 10.03
CA LEU A 326 1.37 -23.71 8.95
C LEU A 326 2.35 -22.59 9.30
N SER A 327 2.41 -22.21 10.58
CA SER A 327 3.34 -21.19 11.09
C SER A 327 4.71 -21.75 11.45
N ASP A 328 4.91 -23.08 11.35
CA ASP A 328 6.10 -23.80 11.78
C ASP A 328 6.50 -23.50 13.23
N ILE A 329 5.51 -23.56 14.13
CA ILE A 329 5.65 -23.42 15.58
C ILE A 329 5.04 -24.63 16.31
N ALA A 330 5.28 -24.72 17.62
CA ALA A 330 4.75 -25.78 18.46
C ALA A 330 3.36 -25.46 19.01
N GLU A 331 2.53 -26.49 19.14
CA GLU A 331 1.30 -26.46 19.91
C GLU A 331 1.45 -27.18 21.25
N ASN A 332 0.49 -27.01 22.16
CA ASN A 332 0.46 -27.69 23.45
C ASN A 332 -0.95 -28.23 23.76
N THR A 333 -1.04 -29.45 24.29
CA THR A 333 -2.32 -30.11 24.65
C THR A 333 -3.07 -29.40 25.76
N GLY A 334 -2.36 -28.70 26.65
CA GLY A 334 -2.88 -28.29 27.95
C GLY A 334 -3.32 -29.48 28.82
N GLU A 335 -4.06 -29.17 29.87
CA GLU A 335 -4.53 -30.11 30.92
C GLU A 335 -5.57 -31.17 30.46
N GLY A 336 -5.82 -31.29 29.16
CA GLY A 336 -6.99 -32.03 28.62
C GLY A 336 -6.73 -33.47 28.19
N GLY A 337 -5.46 -33.87 28.05
CA GLY A 337 -5.07 -35.07 27.29
C GLY A 337 -4.81 -34.77 25.81
N MET A 338 -4.23 -35.73 25.10
CA MET A 338 -3.96 -35.64 23.66
C MET A 338 -5.12 -36.27 22.87
N SER A 339 -5.69 -35.54 21.91
CA SER A 339 -6.62 -36.12 20.94
C SER A 339 -5.91 -36.45 19.64
N ASP A 340 -6.34 -37.51 18.95
CA ASP A 340 -5.75 -37.91 17.67
C ASP A 340 -5.87 -36.79 16.62
N ALA A 341 -7.03 -36.15 16.54
CA ALA A 341 -7.25 -35.04 15.60
C ALA A 341 -6.29 -33.86 15.84
N GLN A 342 -5.91 -33.59 17.09
CA GLN A 342 -4.93 -32.56 17.42
C GLN A 342 -3.51 -33.02 17.04
N ARG A 343 -3.13 -34.24 17.44
CA ARG A 343 -1.81 -34.81 17.16
C ARG A 343 -1.54 -34.92 15.67
N ASP A 344 -2.51 -35.38 14.90
CA ASP A 344 -2.38 -35.58 13.46
C ASP A 344 -2.24 -34.23 12.71
N ALA A 345 -2.86 -33.17 13.23
CA ALA A 345 -2.79 -31.84 12.65
C ALA A 345 -1.53 -31.06 13.03
N ALA A 346 -1.02 -31.24 14.25
CA ALA A 346 0.14 -30.50 14.75
C ALA A 346 1.45 -31.07 14.22
N LYS A 347 2.30 -30.20 13.64
CA LYS A 347 3.67 -30.57 13.24
C LYS A 347 4.54 -30.92 14.44
N GLN A 348 4.47 -30.10 15.50
CA GLN A 348 5.15 -30.33 16.77
C GLN A 348 4.16 -30.11 17.91
N LEU A 349 3.96 -31.14 18.74
CA LEU A 349 3.00 -31.10 19.84
C LEU A 349 3.68 -31.39 21.19
N ILE A 350 3.52 -30.43 22.09
CA ILE A 350 3.93 -30.53 23.49
C ILE A 350 2.80 -31.18 24.29
N PHE A 351 3.11 -32.24 25.03
CA PHE A 351 2.18 -32.90 25.92
C PHE A 351 2.38 -32.44 27.37
N GLN A 352 1.32 -31.88 27.96
CA GLN A 352 1.39 -31.30 29.31
C GLN A 352 1.09 -32.36 30.39
N CYS A 353 2.02 -32.53 31.33
CA CYS A 353 1.89 -33.38 32.51
C CYS A 353 1.49 -32.54 33.73
N LEU A 354 0.22 -32.59 34.10
CA LEU A 354 -0.32 -31.98 35.32
C LEU A 354 -0.19 -32.89 36.53
N GLY A 355 -0.25 -32.32 37.74
CA GLY A 355 -0.18 -33.09 38.99
C GLY A 355 -1.22 -34.20 39.12
N GLY A 356 -2.44 -33.98 38.58
CA GLY A 356 -3.52 -34.97 38.54
C GLY A 356 -3.43 -35.99 37.41
N ARG A 357 -2.47 -35.86 36.49
CA ARG A 357 -2.23 -36.76 35.35
C ARG A 357 -3.48 -37.07 34.49
N LEU A 358 -4.44 -36.15 34.42
CA LEU A 358 -5.64 -36.30 33.60
C LEU A 358 -5.26 -36.48 32.12
N GLY A 359 -5.63 -37.62 31.55
CA GLY A 359 -5.31 -38.02 30.18
C GLY A 359 -3.83 -38.32 29.92
N TRP A 360 -2.96 -38.25 30.93
CA TRP A 360 -1.55 -38.59 30.78
C TRP A 360 -1.38 -40.10 30.70
N ASN A 361 -0.82 -40.58 29.60
CA ASN A 361 -0.51 -41.98 29.41
C ASN A 361 0.77 -42.17 28.58
N ILE A 362 1.37 -43.35 28.69
CA ILE A 362 2.66 -43.65 28.04
C ILE A 362 2.56 -43.67 26.51
N HIS A 363 1.40 -44.02 25.95
CA HIS A 363 1.22 -44.12 24.50
C HIS A 363 1.26 -42.74 23.86
N ASP A 364 0.53 -41.76 24.43
CA ASP A 364 0.55 -40.38 23.94
C ASP A 364 1.84 -39.64 24.29
N MET A 365 2.46 -39.96 25.43
CA MET A 365 3.80 -39.44 25.76
C MET A 365 4.83 -39.79 24.68
N LYS A 366 4.78 -41.02 24.13
CA LYS A 366 5.67 -41.45 23.05
C LYS A 366 5.36 -40.79 21.70
N ARG A 367 4.15 -40.24 21.54
CA ARG A 367 3.71 -39.51 20.34
C ARG A 367 4.02 -38.02 20.41
N ALA A 368 4.44 -37.49 21.57
CA ALA A 368 4.72 -36.07 21.76
C ALA A 368 6.13 -35.69 21.27
N ASP A 369 6.29 -34.45 20.81
CA ASP A 369 7.60 -33.89 20.42
C ASP A 369 8.29 -33.16 21.59
N GLY A 370 7.52 -32.81 22.61
CA GLY A 370 8.01 -32.20 23.84
C GLY A 370 7.07 -32.51 25.01
N LEU A 371 7.61 -32.44 26.23
CA LEU A 371 6.83 -32.62 27.45
C LEU A 371 6.90 -31.35 28.28
N GLU A 372 5.76 -30.91 28.82
CA GLU A 372 5.69 -29.77 29.73
C GLU A 372 5.27 -30.25 31.12
N ILE A 373 6.12 -30.05 32.13
CA ILE A 373 5.78 -30.35 33.51
C ILE A 373 5.03 -29.16 34.09
N TYR A 374 3.73 -29.33 34.27
CA TYR A 374 2.86 -28.27 34.75
C TYR A 374 2.94 -28.16 36.28
N ILE A 375 3.47 -27.04 36.75
CA ILE A 375 3.56 -26.72 38.17
C ILE A 375 2.40 -25.81 38.59
N SER A 376 2.09 -24.78 37.80
CA SER A 376 1.09 -23.75 38.12
C SER A 376 0.74 -22.93 36.88
N GLN A 377 -0.28 -22.08 36.98
CA GLN A 377 -0.63 -21.09 35.95
C GLN A 377 -0.93 -19.72 36.56
N GLY A 378 -0.64 -18.65 35.81
CA GLY A 378 -0.85 -17.27 36.26
C GLY A 378 -2.31 -16.94 36.58
N ALA A 379 -3.28 -17.59 35.93
CA ALA A 379 -4.70 -17.35 36.17
C ALA A 379 -5.17 -17.81 37.57
N LYS A 380 -4.51 -18.81 38.16
CA LYS A 380 -4.89 -19.37 39.46
C LYS A 380 -3.72 -20.11 40.12
N PRO A 381 -2.73 -19.40 40.68
CA PRO A 381 -1.60 -20.03 41.34
C PRO A 381 -2.05 -20.94 42.50
N GLY A 382 -1.48 -22.15 42.57
CA GLY A 382 -1.81 -23.12 43.63
C GLY A 382 -3.12 -23.88 43.44
N LEU A 383 -3.86 -23.63 42.36
CA LEU A 383 -5.07 -24.37 42.00
C LEU A 383 -4.90 -25.03 40.62
N GLY A 384 -5.18 -26.34 40.53
CA GLY A 384 -5.20 -27.05 39.25
C GLY A 384 -6.36 -26.64 38.33
N GLY A 385 -6.36 -27.12 37.10
CA GLY A 385 -7.44 -26.97 36.12
C GLY A 385 -8.81 -27.31 36.69
N GLN A 386 -9.83 -26.58 36.24
CA GLN A 386 -11.21 -26.82 36.62
C GLN A 386 -12.00 -26.97 35.33
N LEU A 387 -12.73 -28.07 35.21
CA LEU A 387 -13.65 -28.29 34.11
C LEU A 387 -15.03 -28.61 34.69
N MET A 388 -16.04 -27.88 34.22
CA MET A 388 -17.42 -28.13 34.63
C MET A 388 -17.89 -29.50 34.13
N ALA A 389 -18.57 -30.28 34.97
CA ALA A 389 -19.06 -31.62 34.62
C ALA A 389 -19.87 -31.65 33.31
N LYS A 390 -20.68 -30.61 33.04
CA LYS A 390 -21.45 -30.48 31.79
C LYS A 390 -20.62 -30.45 30.51
N LYS A 391 -19.30 -30.19 30.61
CA LYS A 391 -18.37 -30.18 29.49
C LYS A 391 -17.61 -31.51 29.33
N VAL A 392 -17.78 -32.45 30.25
CA VAL A 392 -17.17 -33.78 30.19
C VAL A 392 -18.02 -34.65 29.27
N THR A 393 -17.68 -34.63 27.98
CA THR A 393 -18.28 -35.52 26.98
C THR A 393 -17.73 -36.94 27.13
N PRO A 394 -18.40 -37.98 26.60
CA PRO A 394 -17.86 -39.34 26.60
C PRO A 394 -16.47 -39.46 25.95
N GLU A 395 -16.24 -38.74 24.85
CA GLU A 395 -14.91 -38.66 24.20
C GLU A 395 -13.87 -38.06 25.16
N LEU A 396 -14.20 -36.95 25.82
CA LEU A 396 -13.27 -36.28 26.72
C LEU A 396 -13.00 -37.11 27.99
N ALA A 397 -14.01 -37.82 28.51
CA ALA A 397 -13.85 -38.74 29.62
C ALA A 397 -12.88 -39.87 29.27
N ALA A 398 -13.06 -40.47 28.09
CA ALA A 398 -12.18 -41.51 27.57
C ALA A 398 -10.73 -41.01 27.40
N ILE A 399 -10.53 -39.84 26.79
CA ILE A 399 -9.21 -39.21 26.64
C ILE A 399 -8.57 -38.95 28.01
N ARG A 400 -9.36 -38.54 29.01
CA ARG A 400 -8.87 -38.23 30.35
C ARG A 400 -8.66 -39.45 31.25
N GLY A 401 -9.14 -40.62 30.85
CA GLY A 401 -9.11 -41.83 31.67
C GLY A 401 -10.00 -41.73 32.91
N ILE A 402 -11.14 -41.03 32.80
CA ILE A 402 -12.12 -40.87 33.88
C ILE A 402 -13.45 -41.56 33.52
N PRO A 403 -14.15 -42.15 34.50
CA PRO A 403 -15.37 -42.92 34.28
C PRO A 403 -16.57 -42.07 33.81
#